data_AF-A0A2W1BGP3-F1
#
_entry.id   AF-A0A2W1BGP3-F1
#
_cell.length_a   1.000
_cell.length_b   1.000
_cell.length_c   1.000
_cell.angle_alpha   90.00
_cell.angle_beta   90.00
_cell.angle_gamma   90.00
#
_symmetry.space_group_name_H-M   'P 1'
#
loop_
_entity.id
_entity.type
_entity.pdbx_description
1 polymer ?
#
loop_
_entity_poly.entity_id
_entity_poly.type
_entity_poly.pdbx_seq_one_letter_code
_entity_poly.pdbx_strand_id
1 'polypeptide(L)'
;MMIDSLVSSLQYIMFLRFIFGFRLDCNSSPQMRLFTKLYPVLFFIVLNFAVWSSENVLNPTLRYSTVIEYCAQFFVSFLAKQEFVNKNYQFIYGIDSLPGAHKNFKRLRVFIKFFCLYYILLRLLAILQLVVYVGPLLKNVTADIIYFHVCDIGRLNIFLVFCILFCRVKTFEMNFQTITDVVVLDKYSVKKYINMYQTLIDYVESMDMLFKLMVIFFIRYNDRFR
;
A
#
# COMPACT_ATOMS: atom_id res chain seq x y z
N MET A 1 10.01 26.41 5.07
CA MET A 1 8.86 25.51 4.83
C MET A 1 9.22 24.68 3.61
N MET A 2 9.95 23.57 3.80
CA MET A 2 10.39 22.70 2.70
C MET A 2 9.16 21.94 2.22
N ILE A 3 8.82 22.08 0.94
CA ILE A 3 7.80 21.24 0.31
C ILE A 3 8.35 19.83 0.37
N ASP A 4 7.81 19.00 1.27
CA ASP A 4 8.13 17.57 1.36
C ASP A 4 7.94 16.95 -0.02
N SER A 5 9.03 16.81 -0.78
CA SER A 5 8.99 16.24 -2.11
C SER A 5 8.79 14.74 -1.96
N LEU A 6 7.57 14.25 -2.16
CA LEU A 6 7.30 12.81 -2.16
C LEU A 6 8.16 12.11 -3.22
N VAL A 7 8.76 10.96 -2.88
CA VAL A 7 9.74 10.22 -3.70
C VAL A 7 9.12 9.68 -5.02
N SER A 8 7.79 9.72 -5.14
CA SER A 8 7.03 9.32 -6.32
C SER A 8 5.69 10.06 -6.35
N SER A 9 5.19 10.37 -7.55
CA SER A 9 3.84 10.93 -7.74
C SER A 9 2.78 9.89 -7.41
N LEU A 10 2.54 9.62 -6.12
CA LEU A 10 1.61 8.60 -5.59
C LEU A 10 0.14 8.99 -5.71
N GLN A 11 -0.15 10.14 -6.32
CA GLN A 11 -1.49 10.68 -6.48
C GLN A 11 -2.44 9.65 -7.11
N TYR A 12 -1.98 8.86 -8.10
CA TYR A 12 -2.80 7.82 -8.72
C TYR A 12 -3.18 6.70 -7.76
N ILE A 13 -2.27 6.30 -6.86
CA ILE A 13 -2.52 5.24 -5.88
C ILE A 13 -3.47 5.74 -4.79
N MET A 14 -3.27 6.98 -4.34
CA MET A 14 -4.13 7.61 -3.35
C MET A 14 -5.56 7.78 -3.89
N PHE A 15 -5.69 8.16 -5.17
CA PHE A 15 -6.99 8.22 -5.84
C PHE A 15 -7.63 6.84 -6.00
N LEU A 16 -6.85 5.83 -6.41
CA LEU A 16 -7.35 4.46 -6.50
C LEU A 16 -7.84 3.96 -5.13
N ARG A 17 -7.10 4.19 -4.05
CA ARG A 17 -7.55 3.87 -2.69
C ARG A 17 -8.82 4.62 -2.32
N PHE A 18 -8.94 5.89 -2.72
CA PHE A 18 -10.15 6.67 -2.47
C PHE A 18 -11.38 6.04 -3.11
N ILE A 19 -11.30 5.54 -4.35
CA ILE A 19 -12.42 4.84 -5.02
C ILE A 19 -12.92 3.63 -4.22
N PHE A 20 -12.06 2.98 -3.45
CA PHE A 20 -12.38 1.80 -2.63
C PHE A 20 -12.68 2.13 -1.17
N GLY A 21 -13.07 3.39 -0.90
CA GLY A 21 -13.55 3.80 0.42
C GLY A 21 -12.47 4.08 1.45
N PHE A 22 -11.21 4.32 1.02
CA PHE A 22 -10.18 4.82 1.92
C PHE A 22 -10.12 6.35 1.91
N ARG A 23 -9.74 6.95 3.05
CA ARG A 23 -9.71 8.41 3.19
C ARG A 23 -8.65 9.07 2.30
N LEU A 24 -9.02 10.21 1.71
CA LEU A 24 -8.13 11.09 0.96
C LEU A 24 -8.21 12.52 1.53
N ASP A 25 -7.12 13.05 2.05
CA ASP A 25 -6.98 14.43 2.47
C ASP A 25 -6.54 15.29 1.27
N CYS A 26 -7.53 15.90 0.59
CA CYS A 26 -7.27 16.90 -0.44
C CYS A 26 -7.22 18.30 0.19
N ASN A 27 -6.20 19.09 -0.17
CA ASN A 27 -6.11 20.53 0.14
C ASN A 27 -7.05 21.39 -0.75
N SER A 28 -8.27 20.90 -0.98
CA SER A 28 -9.27 21.53 -1.85
C SER A 28 -10.30 22.33 -1.04
N SER A 29 -11.39 22.75 -1.69
CA SER A 29 -12.48 23.52 -1.08
C SER A 29 -13.08 22.85 0.17
N PRO A 30 -13.69 23.62 1.10
CA PRO A 30 -14.27 23.05 2.33
C PRO A 30 -15.28 21.93 2.08
N GLN A 31 -16.07 22.06 1.00
CA GLN A 31 -17.06 21.05 0.59
C GLN A 31 -16.39 19.73 0.18
N MET A 32 -15.32 19.82 -0.62
CA MET A 32 -14.58 18.65 -1.06
C MET A 32 -13.88 17.96 0.13
N ARG A 33 -13.37 18.72 1.10
CA ARG A 33 -12.81 18.17 2.35
C ARG A 33 -13.84 17.43 3.20
N LEU A 34 -15.10 17.87 3.19
CA LEU A 34 -16.16 17.16 3.88
C LEU A 34 -16.52 15.87 3.14
N PHE A 35 -16.65 15.93 1.81
CA PHE A 35 -16.93 14.77 0.98
C PHE A 35 -15.89 13.67 1.16
N THR A 36 -14.60 13.99 1.14
CA THR A 36 -13.54 12.98 1.27
C THR A 36 -13.46 12.34 2.66
N LYS A 37 -14.13 12.91 3.67
CA LYS A 37 -14.28 12.32 5.01
C LYS A 37 -15.55 11.48 5.14
N LEU A 38 -16.67 11.95 4.59
CA LEU A 38 -17.97 11.26 4.69
C LEU A 38 -18.05 10.04 3.76
N TYR A 39 -17.53 10.16 2.53
CA TYR A 39 -17.60 9.08 1.55
C TYR A 39 -17.00 7.75 2.05
N PRO A 40 -15.78 7.72 2.63
CA PRO A 40 -15.21 6.49 3.21
C PRO A 40 -16.11 5.82 4.26
N VAL A 41 -16.73 6.62 5.14
CA VAL A 41 -17.61 6.12 6.21
C VAL A 41 -18.89 5.52 5.63
N LEU A 42 -19.52 6.23 4.69
CA LEU A 42 -20.71 5.73 4.01
C LEU A 42 -20.40 4.46 3.20
N PHE A 43 -19.29 4.44 2.47
CA PHE A 43 -18.83 3.28 1.72
C PHE A 43 -18.61 2.08 2.65
N PHE A 44 -17.95 2.28 3.79
CA PHE A 44 -17.74 1.25 4.79
C PHE A 44 -19.06 0.65 5.31
N ILE A 45 -20.03 1.50 5.67
CA ILE A 45 -21.34 1.06 6.18
C ILE A 45 -22.10 0.28 5.11
N VAL A 46 -22.20 0.83 3.89
CA VAL A 46 -22.93 0.21 2.78
C VAL A 46 -22.30 -1.12 2.39
N LEU A 47 -20.98 -1.19 2.29
CA LEU A 47 -20.28 -2.41 1.89
C LEU A 47 -20.42 -3.52 2.95
N ASN A 48 -20.31 -3.18 4.24
CA ASN A 48 -20.55 -4.15 5.31
C ASN A 48 -22.00 -4.64 5.26
N PHE A 49 -22.99 -3.74 5.14
CA PHE A 49 -24.40 -4.13 5.04
C PHE A 49 -24.66 -5.02 3.83
N ALA A 50 -24.08 -4.70 2.67
CA ALA A 50 -24.20 -5.48 1.44
C ALA A 50 -23.62 -6.89 1.59
N VAL A 51 -22.44 -7.02 2.21
CA VAL A 51 -21.85 -8.34 2.51
C VAL A 51 -22.71 -9.09 3.51
N TRP A 52 -23.22 -8.43 4.55
CA TRP A 52 -24.07 -9.08 5.55
C TRP A 52 -25.39 -9.60 4.99
N SER A 53 -25.97 -8.86 4.05
CA SER A 53 -27.23 -9.17 3.37
C SER A 53 -27.06 -10.17 2.21
N SER A 54 -25.83 -10.45 1.79
CA SER A 54 -25.57 -11.41 0.71
C SER A 54 -25.89 -12.83 1.15
N GLU A 55 -26.68 -13.54 0.35
CA GLU A 55 -26.97 -14.97 0.55
C GLU A 55 -25.67 -15.78 0.55
N ASN A 56 -25.58 -16.77 1.46
CA ASN A 56 -24.35 -17.47 1.82
C ASN A 56 -23.72 -18.26 0.65
N VAL A 57 -22.97 -17.60 -0.24
CA VAL A 57 -22.21 -18.28 -1.31
C VAL A 57 -20.80 -18.66 -0.86
N LEU A 58 -20.19 -17.88 0.04
CA LEU A 58 -18.82 -18.13 0.54
C LEU A 58 -18.79 -18.81 1.90
N ASN A 59 -17.69 -19.53 2.16
CA ASN A 59 -17.40 -20.12 3.47
C ASN A 59 -17.50 -19.03 4.56
N PRO A 60 -18.36 -19.19 5.59
CA PRO A 60 -18.59 -18.17 6.60
C PRO A 60 -17.30 -17.74 7.28
N THR A 61 -16.37 -18.67 7.48
CA THR A 61 -15.05 -18.43 8.07
C THR A 61 -14.22 -17.44 7.26
N LEU A 62 -14.22 -17.59 5.94
CA LEU A 62 -13.48 -16.71 5.02
C LEU A 62 -14.08 -15.30 5.08
N ARG A 63 -15.41 -15.21 5.09
CA ARG A 63 -16.15 -13.94 5.21
C ARG A 63 -15.85 -13.22 6.52
N TYR A 64 -15.87 -13.89 7.67
CA TYR A 64 -15.48 -13.24 8.93
C TYR A 64 -14.04 -12.74 8.90
N SER A 65 -13.11 -13.54 8.34
CA SER A 65 -11.70 -13.15 8.26
C SER A 65 -11.50 -11.92 7.37
N THR A 66 -12.09 -11.91 6.18
CA THR A 66 -12.02 -10.76 5.28
C THR A 66 -12.67 -9.55 5.91
N VAL A 67 -13.82 -9.72 6.58
CA VAL A 67 -14.53 -8.62 7.24
C VAL A 67 -13.66 -7.95 8.30
N ILE A 68 -13.08 -8.73 9.19
CA ILE A 68 -12.17 -8.22 10.24
C ILE A 68 -10.97 -7.53 9.61
N GLU A 69 -10.39 -8.09 8.54
CA GLU A 69 -9.25 -7.49 7.85
C GLU A 69 -9.59 -6.12 7.25
N TYR A 70 -10.72 -6.00 6.54
CA TYR A 70 -11.14 -4.71 5.99
C TYR A 70 -11.40 -3.70 7.10
N CYS A 71 -12.10 -4.10 8.17
CA CYS A 71 -12.35 -3.23 9.32
C CYS A 71 -11.03 -2.70 9.90
N ALA A 72 -10.05 -3.57 10.13
CA ALA A 72 -8.74 -3.18 10.61
C ALA A 72 -8.05 -2.18 9.66
N GLN A 73 -8.02 -2.49 8.35
CA GLN A 73 -7.41 -1.61 7.34
C GLN A 73 -8.14 -0.26 7.22
N PHE A 74 -9.46 -0.25 7.33
CA PHE A 74 -10.29 0.95 7.32
C PHE A 74 -9.97 1.82 8.54
N PHE A 75 -10.02 1.27 9.76
CA PHE A 75 -9.73 2.02 10.98
C PHE A 75 -8.30 2.55 10.99
N VAL A 76 -7.31 1.74 10.59
CA VAL A 76 -5.92 2.20 10.45
C VAL A 76 -5.85 3.36 9.46
N SER A 77 -6.46 3.23 8.28
CA SER A 77 -6.42 4.29 7.25
C SER A 77 -7.19 5.55 7.67
N PHE A 78 -8.28 5.41 8.41
CA PHE A 78 -9.15 6.51 8.82
C PHE A 78 -8.56 7.28 10.02
N LEU A 79 -8.04 6.57 11.01
CA LEU A 79 -7.43 7.14 12.23
C LEU A 79 -6.02 7.68 11.98
N ALA A 80 -5.18 6.94 11.25
CA ALA A 80 -3.79 7.36 10.99
C ALA A 80 -3.68 8.51 9.98
N LYS A 81 -4.81 8.93 9.37
CA LYS A 81 -4.90 9.96 8.32
C LYS A 81 -4.01 9.66 7.10
N GLN A 82 -4.05 10.52 6.09
CA GLN A 82 -3.14 10.39 4.94
C GLN A 82 -1.68 10.70 5.29
N GLU A 83 -1.44 11.38 6.41
CA GLU A 83 -0.12 11.65 6.98
C GLU A 83 0.70 10.37 7.11
N PHE A 84 0.07 9.26 7.51
CA PHE A 84 0.72 7.98 7.68
C PHE A 84 1.24 7.37 6.38
N VAL A 85 0.40 7.42 5.34
CA VAL A 85 0.76 7.01 3.99
C VAL A 85 1.92 7.90 3.55
N ASN A 86 1.74 9.22 3.58
CA ASN A 86 2.72 10.21 3.14
C ASN A 86 4.08 10.07 3.82
N LYS A 87 4.12 9.81 5.13
CA LYS A 87 5.36 9.63 5.92
C LYS A 87 6.21 8.50 5.37
N ASN A 88 5.59 7.40 4.96
CA ASN A 88 6.30 6.26 4.38
C ASN A 88 6.82 6.53 2.95
N TYR A 89 6.39 7.64 2.34
CA TYR A 89 6.80 8.07 1.00
C TYR A 89 7.62 9.36 1.01
N GLN A 90 7.91 9.91 2.19
CA GLN A 90 8.72 11.11 2.34
C GLN A 90 10.15 10.84 1.87
N PHE A 91 10.75 11.85 1.26
CA PHE A 91 12.13 11.82 0.81
C PHE A 91 13.07 11.86 2.01
N ILE A 92 13.94 10.85 2.08
CA ILE A 92 14.98 10.77 3.10
C ILE A 92 16.24 11.40 2.52
N TYR A 93 16.52 12.63 2.97
CA TYR A 93 17.78 13.31 2.66
C TYR A 93 18.97 12.44 3.09
N GLY A 94 19.96 12.30 2.20
CA GLY A 94 21.11 11.43 2.41
C GLY A 94 21.05 10.16 1.58
N ILE A 95 19.93 9.43 1.60
CA ILE A 95 19.76 8.16 0.86
C ILE A 95 19.13 8.42 -0.49
N ASP A 96 17.99 9.12 -0.51
CA ASP A 96 17.23 9.36 -1.74
C ASP A 96 17.91 10.41 -2.64
N SER A 97 18.90 11.13 -2.11
CA SER A 97 19.77 12.08 -2.81
C SER A 97 21.02 11.44 -3.42
N LEU A 98 21.25 10.14 -3.22
CA LEU A 98 22.43 9.45 -3.76
C LEU A 98 22.39 9.35 -5.30
N PRO A 99 23.56 9.31 -5.96
CA PRO A 99 23.61 9.01 -7.39
C PRO A 99 23.01 7.62 -7.65
N GLY A 100 22.16 7.54 -8.69
CA GLY A 100 21.42 6.33 -9.04
C GLY A 100 20.05 6.19 -8.37
N ALA A 101 19.76 6.90 -7.27
CA ALA A 101 18.47 6.84 -6.57
C ALA A 101 17.31 7.19 -7.51
N HIS A 102 17.45 8.29 -8.27
CA HIS A 102 16.44 8.75 -9.22
C HIS A 102 16.13 7.70 -10.31
N LYS A 103 17.15 6.97 -10.79
CA LYS A 103 16.99 5.90 -11.78
C LYS A 103 16.20 4.73 -11.21
N ASN A 104 16.47 4.35 -9.95
CA ASN A 104 15.76 3.29 -9.26
C ASN A 104 14.29 3.67 -9.00
N PHE A 105 14.02 4.90 -8.53
CA PHE A 105 12.65 5.37 -8.34
C PHE A 105 11.87 5.54 -9.64
N LYS A 106 12.52 5.95 -10.74
CA LYS A 106 11.89 5.99 -12.06
C LYS A 106 11.48 4.59 -12.53
N ARG A 107 12.34 3.59 -12.37
CA ARG A 107 12.03 2.18 -12.66
C ARG A 107 10.89 1.66 -11.79
N LEU A 108 10.91 1.97 -10.50
CA LEU A 108 9.83 1.62 -9.57
C LEU A 108 8.49 2.21 -10.03
N ARG A 109 8.46 3.48 -10.45
CA ARG A 109 7.24 4.12 -10.96
C ARG A 109 6.67 3.39 -12.19
N VAL A 110 7.53 2.99 -13.12
CA VAL A 110 7.12 2.21 -14.31
C VAL A 110 6.60 0.83 -13.89
N PHE A 111 7.31 0.16 -13.00
CA PHE A 111 6.91 -1.14 -12.46
C PHE A 111 5.53 -1.08 -11.79
N ILE A 112 5.29 -0.09 -10.92
CA ILE A 112 3.99 0.05 -10.24
C ILE A 112 2.86 0.30 -11.25
N LYS A 113 3.08 1.16 -12.27
CA LYS A 113 2.08 1.36 -13.33
C LYS A 113 1.73 0.07 -14.05
N PHE A 114 2.75 -0.72 -14.42
CA PHE A 114 2.55 -2.00 -15.07
C PHE A 114 1.86 -3.00 -14.14
N PHE A 115 2.26 -3.05 -12.87
CA PHE A 115 1.65 -3.91 -11.86
C PHE A 115 0.17 -3.58 -11.63
N CYS A 116 -0.18 -2.30 -11.52
CA CYS A 116 -1.57 -1.87 -11.40
C CYS A 116 -2.39 -2.29 -12.64
N LEU A 117 -1.86 -2.09 -13.84
CA LEU A 117 -2.53 -2.48 -15.08
C LEU A 117 -2.70 -4.00 -15.16
N TYR A 118 -1.65 -4.76 -14.86
CA TYR A 118 -1.67 -6.21 -14.78
C TYR A 118 -2.70 -6.73 -13.77
N TYR A 119 -2.74 -6.14 -12.57
CA TYR A 119 -3.72 -6.46 -11.54
C TYR A 119 -5.16 -6.24 -12.04
N ILE A 120 -5.44 -5.07 -12.65
CA ILE A 120 -6.76 -4.76 -13.21
C ILE A 120 -7.15 -5.79 -14.29
N LEU A 121 -6.25 -6.11 -15.21
CA LEU A 121 -6.51 -7.09 -16.27
C LEU A 121 -6.79 -8.48 -15.70
N LEU A 122 -6.00 -8.95 -14.74
CA LEU A 122 -6.18 -10.27 -14.11
C LEU A 122 -7.52 -10.34 -13.37
N ARG A 123 -7.94 -9.24 -12.74
CA ARG A 123 -9.25 -9.16 -12.09
C ARG A 123 -10.41 -9.11 -13.07
N LEU A 124 -10.30 -8.38 -14.17
CA LEU A 124 -11.30 -8.39 -15.24
C LEU A 124 -11.46 -9.79 -15.82
N LEU A 125 -10.36 -10.52 -16.05
CA LEU A 125 -10.39 -11.91 -16.50
C LEU A 125 -11.09 -12.83 -15.48
N ALA A 126 -10.78 -12.69 -14.19
CA ALA A 126 -11.43 -13.46 -13.14
C ALA A 126 -12.95 -13.20 -13.06
N ILE A 127 -13.36 -11.94 -13.18
CA ILE A 127 -14.79 -11.56 -13.25
C ILE A 127 -15.44 -12.18 -14.49
N LEU A 128 -14.78 -12.09 -15.66
CA LEU A 128 -15.30 -12.64 -16.91
C LEU A 128 -15.46 -14.17 -16.84
N GLN A 129 -14.49 -14.87 -16.26
CA GLN A 129 -14.62 -16.30 -15.97
C GLN A 129 -15.82 -16.56 -15.06
N LEU A 130 -15.96 -15.83 -13.96
CA LEU A 130 -17.07 -16.01 -13.02
C LEU A 130 -18.43 -15.75 -13.68
N VAL A 131 -18.52 -14.76 -14.58
CA VAL A 131 -19.72 -14.48 -15.37
C VAL A 131 -20.07 -15.65 -16.29
N VAL A 132 -19.08 -16.21 -16.98
CA VAL A 132 -19.28 -17.33 -17.90
C VAL A 132 -19.72 -18.60 -17.17
N TYR A 133 -19.11 -18.90 -16.02
CA TYR A 133 -19.38 -20.14 -15.29
C TYR A 133 -20.57 -20.09 -14.32
N VAL A 134 -20.91 -18.91 -13.79
CA VAL A 134 -21.83 -18.76 -12.66
C VAL A 134 -22.94 -17.72 -12.91
N GLY A 135 -23.12 -17.28 -14.16
CA GLY A 135 -24.05 -16.26 -14.67
C GLY A 135 -25.24 -15.86 -13.78
N PRO A 136 -26.16 -16.76 -13.40
CA PRO A 136 -27.34 -16.41 -12.59
C PRO A 136 -27.06 -16.11 -11.10
N LEU A 137 -25.97 -16.60 -10.51
CA LEU A 137 -25.60 -16.36 -9.11
C LEU A 137 -24.78 -15.08 -8.91
N LEU A 138 -24.37 -14.39 -9.99
CA LEU A 138 -23.56 -13.16 -9.94
C LEU A 138 -24.11 -12.08 -9.01
N LYS A 139 -25.44 -11.89 -8.98
CA LYS A 139 -26.08 -10.90 -8.09
C LYS A 139 -25.69 -11.12 -6.62
N ASN A 140 -25.55 -12.38 -6.21
CA ASN A 140 -25.22 -12.78 -4.84
C ASN A 140 -23.71 -12.79 -4.55
N VAL A 141 -22.83 -12.62 -5.54
CA VAL A 141 -21.36 -12.68 -5.33
C VAL A 141 -20.70 -11.31 -5.50
N THR A 142 -21.43 -10.30 -6.01
CA THR A 142 -20.92 -8.95 -6.27
C THR A 142 -20.36 -8.25 -5.02
N ALA A 143 -21.07 -8.30 -3.89
CA ALA A 143 -20.64 -7.67 -2.65
C ALA A 143 -19.33 -8.29 -2.14
N ASP A 144 -19.23 -9.62 -2.19
CA ASP A 144 -18.04 -10.36 -1.76
C ASP A 144 -16.83 -10.06 -2.66
N ILE A 145 -17.03 -9.99 -3.99
CA ILE A 145 -15.98 -9.62 -4.96
C ILE A 145 -15.45 -8.21 -4.67
N ILE A 146 -16.35 -7.24 -4.47
CA ILE A 146 -15.98 -5.86 -4.12
C ILE A 146 -15.17 -5.88 -2.82
N TYR A 147 -15.59 -6.67 -1.82
CA TYR A 147 -14.88 -6.80 -0.55
C TYR A 147 -13.44 -7.30 -0.71
N PHE A 148 -13.23 -8.34 -1.53
CA PHE A 148 -11.88 -8.84 -1.83
C PHE A 148 -11.00 -7.77 -2.49
N HIS A 149 -11.56 -6.99 -3.43
CA HIS A 149 -10.81 -5.90 -4.05
C HIS A 149 -10.42 -4.81 -3.06
N VAL A 150 -11.31 -4.45 -2.14
CA VAL A 150 -11.01 -3.44 -1.13
C VAL A 150 -9.88 -3.91 -0.20
N CYS A 151 -9.89 -5.18 0.24
CA CYS A 151 -8.81 -5.76 1.04
C CYS A 151 -7.47 -5.76 0.30
N ASP A 152 -7.45 -6.15 -0.99
CA ASP A 152 -6.23 -6.12 -1.81
C ASP A 152 -5.66 -4.72 -1.95
N ILE A 153 -6.51 -3.72 -2.13
CA ILE A 153 -6.09 -2.32 -2.28
C ILE A 153 -5.59 -1.75 -0.95
N GLY A 154 -6.13 -2.21 0.17
CA GLY A 154 -5.56 -1.92 1.48
C GLY A 154 -4.15 -2.50 1.65
N ARG A 155 -3.92 -3.73 1.16
CA ARG A 155 -2.59 -4.39 1.16
C ARG A 155 -1.57 -3.72 0.23
N LEU A 156 -2.03 -3.12 -0.87
CA LEU A 156 -1.17 -2.45 -1.85
C LEU A 156 -0.24 -1.40 -1.20
N ASN A 157 -0.71 -0.71 -0.16
CA ASN A 157 0.12 0.28 0.54
C ASN A 157 1.41 -0.32 1.13
N ILE A 158 1.33 -1.54 1.68
CA ILE A 158 2.51 -2.20 2.26
C ILE A 158 3.45 -2.70 1.18
N PHE A 159 2.90 -3.25 0.11
CA PHE A 159 3.69 -3.65 -1.05
C PHE A 159 4.55 -2.49 -1.57
N LEU A 160 3.96 -1.30 -1.67
CA LEU A 160 4.65 -0.09 -2.09
C LEU A 160 5.74 0.37 -1.11
N VAL A 161 5.45 0.32 0.19
CA VAL A 161 6.44 0.59 1.24
C VAL A 161 7.65 -0.34 1.10
N PHE A 162 7.40 -1.63 0.89
CA PHE A 162 8.46 -2.62 0.68
C PHE A 162 9.26 -2.34 -0.59
N CYS A 163 8.61 -2.01 -1.70
CA CYS A 163 9.30 -1.65 -2.93
C CYS A 163 10.19 -0.40 -2.79
N ILE A 164 9.77 0.58 -2.00
CA ILE A 164 10.56 1.79 -1.72
C ILE A 164 11.75 1.46 -0.83
N LEU A 165 11.54 0.69 0.23
CA LEU A 165 12.62 0.20 1.09
C LEU A 165 13.66 -0.57 0.25
N PHE A 166 13.19 -1.45 -0.63
CA PHE A 166 14.06 -2.18 -1.56
C PHE A 166 14.87 -1.23 -2.46
N CYS A 167 14.24 -0.19 -3.02
CA CYS A 167 14.96 0.81 -3.83
C CYS A 167 16.01 1.56 -3.01
N ARG A 168 15.72 1.90 -1.76
CA ARG A 168 16.65 2.57 -0.85
C ARG A 168 17.84 1.69 -0.51
N VAL A 169 17.59 0.45 -0.09
CA VAL A 169 18.64 -0.54 0.21
C VAL A 169 19.51 -0.79 -1.02
N LYS A 170 18.91 -1.00 -2.19
CA LYS A 170 19.66 -1.18 -3.45
C LYS A 170 20.50 0.04 -3.81
N THR A 171 19.98 1.25 -3.60
CA THR A 171 20.73 2.48 -3.86
C THR A 171 21.90 2.63 -2.90
N PHE A 172 21.69 2.31 -1.62
CA PHE A 172 22.72 2.28 -0.60
C PHE A 172 23.83 1.28 -0.96
N GLU A 173 23.47 0.06 -1.34
CA GLU A 173 24.39 -1.00 -1.76
C GLU A 173 25.24 -0.58 -2.96
N MET A 174 24.61 -0.08 -4.03
CA MET A 174 25.33 0.38 -5.23
C MET A 174 26.34 1.49 -4.92
N ASN A 175 25.97 2.42 -4.03
CA ASN A 175 26.86 3.51 -3.62
C ASN A 175 28.00 3.00 -2.72
N PHE A 176 27.74 2.03 -1.85
CA PHE A 176 28.77 1.39 -1.03
C PHE A 176 29.82 0.67 -1.91
N GLN A 177 29.37 -0.13 -2.88
CA GLN A 177 30.26 -0.82 -3.83
C GLN A 177 31.12 0.17 -4.61
N THR A 178 30.50 1.20 -5.20
CA THR A 178 31.22 2.19 -6.02
C THR A 178 32.30 2.94 -5.24
N ILE A 179 32.09 3.24 -3.96
CA ILE A 179 33.08 3.95 -3.13
C ILE A 179 34.19 3.01 -2.66
N THR A 180 33.85 1.77 -2.32
CA THR A 180 34.82 0.75 -1.89
C THR A 180 35.81 0.41 -3.01
N ASP A 181 35.35 0.44 -4.26
CA ASP A 181 36.18 0.15 -5.44
C ASP A 181 37.11 1.32 -5.84
N VAL A 182 36.83 2.56 -5.40
CA VAL A 182 37.46 3.78 -5.95
C VAL A 182 38.27 4.58 -4.91
N VAL A 183 37.97 4.48 -3.61
CA VAL A 183 38.51 5.40 -2.59
C VAL A 183 39.07 4.64 -1.38
N VAL A 184 40.24 5.05 -0.90
CA VAL A 184 40.75 4.66 0.43
C VAL A 184 39.75 5.16 1.47
N LEU A 185 39.02 4.24 2.10
CA LEU A 185 37.96 4.51 3.06
C LEU A 185 38.45 5.43 4.19
N ASP A 186 38.12 6.72 4.11
CA ASP A 186 38.39 7.66 5.18
C ASP A 186 37.37 7.51 6.32
N LYS A 187 37.76 7.96 7.52
CA LYS A 187 36.91 7.89 8.72
C LYS A 187 35.56 8.62 8.54
N TYR A 188 35.52 9.63 7.67
CA TYR A 188 34.31 10.40 7.37
C TYR A 188 33.31 9.59 6.53
N SER A 189 33.79 8.85 5.54
CA SER A 189 32.98 7.97 4.69
C SER A 189 32.35 6.87 5.51
N VAL A 190 33.12 6.22 6.40
CA VAL A 190 32.60 5.18 7.31
C VAL A 190 31.48 5.75 8.19
N LYS A 191 31.69 6.93 8.80
CA LYS A 191 30.66 7.59 9.63
C LYS A 191 29.39 7.92 8.84
N LYS A 192 29.54 8.37 7.59
CA LYS A 192 28.41 8.66 6.69
C LYS A 192 27.58 7.41 6.39
N TYR A 193 28.21 6.26 6.15
CA TYR A 193 27.51 4.99 5.92
C TYR A 193 26.77 4.48 7.15
N ILE A 194 27.40 4.57 8.33
CA ILE A 194 26.75 4.22 9.61
C ILE A 194 25.48 5.05 9.81
N ASN A 195 25.55 6.36 9.56
CA ASN A 195 24.39 7.24 9.69
C ASN A 195 23.27 6.91 8.68
N MET A 196 23.62 6.55 7.44
CA MET A 196 22.63 6.12 6.44
C MET A 196 21.99 4.80 6.82
N TYR A 197 22.76 3.84 7.32
CA TYR A 197 22.25 2.57 7.80
C TYR A 197 21.32 2.75 9.01
N GLN A 198 21.71 3.58 9.98
CA GLN A 198 20.86 3.92 11.12
C GLN A 198 19.54 4.57 10.66
N THR A 199 19.60 5.49 9.69
CA THR A 199 18.39 6.09 9.11
C THR A 199 17.45 5.05 8.49
N LEU A 200 17.98 3.98 7.88
CA LEU A 200 17.16 2.89 7.37
C LEU A 200 16.54 2.04 8.49
N ILE A 201 17.30 1.77 9.56
CA ILE A 201 16.78 1.07 10.74
C ILE A 201 15.64 1.88 11.37
N ASP A 202 15.88 3.15 11.68
CA ASP A 202 14.89 4.04 12.30
C ASP A 202 13.62 4.13 11.42
N TYR A 203 13.80 4.14 10.09
CA TYR A 203 12.68 4.08 9.15
C TYR A 203 11.90 2.77 9.26
N VAL A 204 12.55 1.61 9.32
CA VAL A 204 11.89 0.31 9.48
C VAL A 204 11.20 0.19 10.84
N GLU A 205 11.85 0.64 11.92
CA GLU A 205 11.26 0.65 13.27
C GLU A 205 10.00 1.52 13.32
N SER A 206 9.99 2.66 12.63
CA SER A 206 8.80 3.51 12.53
C SER A 206 7.61 2.83 11.83
N MET A 207 7.86 1.70 11.14
CA MET A 207 6.86 0.92 10.40
C MET A 207 6.48 -0.39 11.10
N ASP A 208 7.16 -0.79 12.17
CA ASP A 208 7.06 -2.11 12.81
C ASP A 208 5.61 -2.50 13.19
N MET A 209 4.85 -1.54 13.72
CA MET A 209 3.45 -1.76 14.10
C MET A 209 2.56 -2.21 12.91
N LEU A 210 2.81 -1.72 11.70
CA LEU A 210 2.05 -2.13 10.51
C LEU A 210 2.39 -3.52 10.04
N PHE A 211 3.69 -3.83 10.03
CA PHE A 211 4.17 -5.12 9.59
C PHE A 211 3.62 -6.21 10.52
N LYS A 212 3.64 -5.96 11.83
CA LYS A 212 3.03 -6.84 12.83
C LYS A 212 1.54 -7.05 12.59
N LEU A 213 0.77 -5.97 12.37
CA LEU A 213 -0.67 -6.09 12.10
C LEU A 213 -0.96 -6.91 10.84
N MET A 214 -0.23 -6.72 9.74
CA MET A 214 -0.48 -7.47 8.50
C MET A 214 0.05 -8.90 8.50
N VAL A 215 1.20 -9.18 9.12
CA VAL A 215 1.73 -10.54 9.25
C VAL A 215 0.74 -11.43 10.01
N ILE A 216 0.06 -10.89 11.02
CA ILE A 216 -1.01 -11.61 11.74
C ILE A 216 -2.17 -12.00 10.81
N PHE A 217 -2.59 -11.10 9.91
CA PHE A 217 -3.65 -11.39 8.94
C PHE A 217 -3.20 -12.34 7.82
N PHE A 218 -1.96 -12.21 7.35
CA PHE A 218 -1.40 -13.04 6.29
C PHE A 218 -1.13 -14.49 6.74
N ILE A 219 -0.54 -14.68 7.92
CA ILE A 219 -0.29 -16.01 8.51
C ILE A 219 -1.62 -16.72 8.74
N ARG A 220 -2.62 -16.03 9.32
CA ARG A 220 -3.97 -16.61 9.51
C ARG A 220 -4.67 -16.98 8.21
N TYR A 221 -4.41 -16.27 7.11
CA TYR A 221 -4.93 -16.61 5.80
C TYR A 221 -4.26 -17.90 5.28
N ASN A 222 -2.94 -18.01 5.39
CA ASN A 222 -2.18 -19.14 4.83
C ASN A 222 -2.32 -20.45 5.62
N ASP A 223 -2.45 -20.38 6.95
CA ASP A 223 -2.62 -21.56 7.82
C ASP A 223 -3.96 -22.29 7.62
N ARG A 224 -4.92 -21.69 6.90
CA ARG A 224 -6.24 -22.30 6.64
C ARG A 224 -6.43 -22.86 5.23
N PHE A 225 -5.43 -22.72 4.36
CA PHE A 225 -5.38 -23.35 3.02
C PHE A 225 -4.41 -24.54 2.94
N ARG A 226 -3.89 -24.98 4.09
CA ARG A 226 -3.28 -26.31 4.29
C ARG A 226 -4.28 -27.22 4.98
#